data_AF-A0A942WXU1-F1
#
_entry.id   AF-A0A942WXU1-F1
#
_cell.length_a   1.000
_cell.length_b   1.000
_cell.length_c   1.000
_cell.angle_alpha   90.00
_cell.angle_beta   90.00
_cell.angle_gamma   90.00
#
_symmetry.space_group_name_H-M   'P 1'
#
loop_
_entity.id
_entity.type
_entity.pdbx_description
1 polymer ?
#
loop_
_entity_poly.entity_id
_entity_poly.type
_entity_poly.pdbx_seq_one_letter_code
_entity_poly.pdbx_strand_id
1 'polypeptide(L)'
;IAITQNGKTFTVATKDDVTFNSVTAGSKVTAPAVEGLTNTSWTPGTTTPVSGRAATEDQLKAVDTQVATNKDDIATNKANIDKNKDNIAKNADNITKNATEIATNKGNIATNTQNIATNTAALARKISLGGDTGNTTEKSLSTGDVKFNVKGAGLVTTSAAGDDVTVTVTEKAVKQEAVKAVTMAAADPNGPITVTPELSADKDTATYKIGIDPTKIAESTILTYKDNDGTDKTVTLKKGLNFKNGTMTTATTAADGVVTVDINDDTKAKINNAATNKLDNLTPEGEQKVKTLATWNVATAADGGTHSGDSTSTVTGSDTVTFKAGNNLNVNQTGRDITFSLNKEISDMTSLGLTNPDGAKATIKTGKGDAHVGETDQADRIVYTNAAGTEEQVATLKDGLQFGGDNNPKVINKTLNQKLEVVGGADAAKLSDNNIGVNTKDGKLHVQLSKELNDLTSAQFKNGNAVSTINGAGTTVTDGANTTQYGPKGMTINPGANEISLTDEGLNNGGKVISNVASGGDVDTNAANIGDVKKAA
;
A
#
# COMPACT_ATOMS: atom_id res chain seq x y z
N ILE A 1 23.17 26.23 97.91
CA ILE A 1 22.50 26.39 99.22
C ILE A 1 21.03 26.69 98.93
N ALA A 2 20.09 25.87 99.42
CA ALA A 2 18.64 26.11 99.31
C ALA A 2 18.11 26.67 100.64
N ILE A 3 17.36 27.76 100.59
CA ILE A 3 16.65 28.35 101.73
C ILE A 3 15.22 28.68 101.25
N THR A 4 14.18 28.18 101.94
CA THR A 4 12.75 28.36 101.58
C THR A 4 11.93 28.77 102.81
N GLN A 5 10.87 29.57 102.57
CA GLN A 5 9.75 30.02 103.43
C GLN A 5 9.85 31.43 104.04
N ASN A 6 8.95 32.38 103.74
CA ASN A 6 7.98 32.51 102.63
C ASN A 6 7.96 33.98 102.15
N GLY A 7 9.12 34.64 102.19
CA GLY A 7 9.25 36.10 102.17
C GLY A 7 10.39 36.66 103.03
N LYS A 8 11.61 36.08 102.96
CA LYS A 8 12.83 36.79 103.35
C LYS A 8 13.91 36.51 102.31
N THR A 9 14.49 37.57 101.73
CA THR A 9 15.61 37.48 100.79
C THR A 9 16.92 37.40 101.57
N PHE A 10 17.74 36.39 101.28
CA PHE A 10 19.13 36.31 101.73
C PHE A 10 20.03 36.34 100.51
N THR A 11 21.01 37.24 100.52
CA THR A 11 22.12 37.22 99.57
C THR A 11 23.22 36.34 100.16
N VAL A 12 23.70 35.37 99.38
CA VAL A 12 24.87 34.55 99.72
C VAL A 12 25.95 34.84 98.68
N ALA A 13 27.07 35.43 99.09
CA ALA A 13 28.28 35.56 98.28
C ALA A 13 29.26 34.41 98.61
N THR A 14 29.87 33.82 97.60
CA THR A 14 30.96 32.83 97.74
C THR A 14 32.32 33.53 97.61
N LYS A 15 33.42 32.85 97.98
CA LYS A 15 34.80 33.33 97.73
C LYS A 15 35.13 33.27 96.22
N ASP A 16 36.21 33.89 95.74
CA ASP A 16 36.59 33.84 94.31
C ASP A 16 37.04 32.43 93.88
N ASP A 17 37.85 31.78 94.71
CA ASP A 17 38.22 30.37 94.55
C ASP A 17 37.21 29.49 95.28
N VAL A 18 36.12 29.16 94.60
CA VAL A 18 35.19 28.16 95.09
C VAL A 18 35.51 26.82 94.47
N THR A 19 35.98 25.89 95.28
CA THR A 19 36.01 24.49 94.88
C THR A 19 34.62 23.91 95.06
N PHE A 20 33.98 23.54 93.95
CA PHE A 20 32.75 22.78 93.96
C PHE A 20 33.08 21.32 93.65
N ASN A 21 32.66 20.39 94.51
CA ASN A 21 32.80 18.96 94.20
C ASN A 21 32.00 18.56 92.95
N SER A 22 30.84 19.19 92.74
CA SER A 22 30.05 19.08 91.51
C SER A 22 29.36 20.41 91.19
N VAL A 23 29.28 20.74 89.90
CA VAL A 23 28.63 21.95 89.40
C VAL A 23 27.57 21.54 88.38
N THR A 24 26.31 21.83 88.68
CA THR A 24 25.20 21.74 87.71
C THR A 24 24.79 23.15 87.34
N ALA A 25 25.16 23.59 86.13
CA ALA A 25 24.72 24.87 85.60
C ALA A 25 23.43 24.67 84.79
N GLY A 26 22.30 25.19 85.29
CA GLY A 26 21.02 25.16 84.58
C GLY A 26 20.90 26.19 83.45
N SER A 27 21.95 26.95 83.20
CA SER A 27 22.03 28.01 82.18
C SER A 27 23.47 28.14 81.68
N LYS A 28 23.68 28.92 80.61
CA LYS A 28 24.98 29.11 79.97
C LYS A 28 26.05 29.57 80.98
N VAL A 29 27.11 28.77 81.13
CA VAL A 29 28.35 29.18 81.82
C VAL A 29 29.20 29.96 80.83
N THR A 30 29.59 31.19 81.18
CA THR A 30 30.49 32.01 80.37
C THR A 30 31.80 32.15 81.13
N ALA A 31 32.85 31.49 80.64
CA ALA A 31 34.20 31.56 81.17
C ALA A 31 35.18 31.76 80.00
N PRO A 32 36.25 32.55 80.16
CA PRO A 32 37.20 32.82 79.08
C PRO A 32 37.97 31.56 78.65
N ALA A 33 38.26 30.65 79.58
CA ALA A 33 38.80 29.32 79.31
C ALA A 33 38.34 28.33 80.40
N VAL A 34 38.33 27.04 80.07
CA VAL A 34 38.13 25.95 81.04
C VAL A 34 39.40 25.10 81.03
N GLU A 35 40.30 25.40 81.96
CA GLU A 35 41.64 24.82 82.04
C GLU A 35 41.74 23.75 83.15
N GLY A 36 42.84 22.99 83.16
CA GLY A 36 43.08 21.94 84.16
C GLY A 36 42.33 20.62 83.92
N LEU A 37 41.68 20.47 82.77
CA LEU A 37 41.07 19.21 82.35
C LEU A 37 42.15 18.14 82.17
N THR A 38 41.99 16.99 82.83
CA THR A 38 43.00 15.92 82.80
C THR A 38 42.91 15.01 81.58
N ASN A 39 41.88 15.15 80.75
CA ASN A 39 41.72 14.41 79.49
C ASN A 39 42.45 15.13 78.34
N THR A 40 43.77 14.98 78.25
CA THR A 40 44.59 15.69 77.25
C THR A 40 45.01 14.83 76.05
N SER A 41 44.95 13.50 76.15
CA SER A 41 45.30 12.59 75.05
C SER A 41 44.07 11.96 74.41
N TRP A 42 44.07 11.85 73.08
CA TRP A 42 43.10 11.04 72.33
C TRP A 42 43.86 10.05 71.45
N THR A 43 43.69 8.76 71.72
CA THR A 43 44.21 7.68 70.88
C THR A 43 43.04 7.08 70.10
N PRO A 44 42.99 7.24 68.76
CA PRO A 44 41.93 6.68 67.93
C PRO A 44 41.71 5.19 68.20
N GLY A 45 40.45 4.77 68.33
CA GLY A 45 40.07 3.38 68.62
C GLY A 45 40.23 2.91 70.07
N THR A 46 40.93 3.69 70.92
CA THR A 46 41.14 3.33 72.34
C THR A 46 40.43 4.29 73.29
N THR A 47 40.44 5.60 73.01
CA THR A 47 39.77 6.59 73.87
C THR A 47 38.27 6.62 73.57
N THR A 48 37.43 6.38 74.57
CA THR A 48 35.96 6.44 74.44
C THR A 48 35.41 7.82 74.83
N PRO A 49 34.58 8.46 73.98
CA PRO A 49 34.00 9.77 74.28
C PRO A 49 32.95 9.66 75.40
N VAL A 50 33.01 10.56 76.38
CA VAL A 50 32.09 10.59 77.53
C VAL A 50 31.11 11.75 77.37
N SER A 51 29.80 11.44 77.34
CA SER A 51 28.75 12.45 77.13
C SER A 51 28.73 13.51 78.23
N GLY A 52 28.56 14.77 77.82
CA GLY A 52 28.52 15.94 78.71
C GLY A 52 29.88 16.43 79.21
N ARG A 53 30.99 15.72 78.93
CA ARG A 53 32.35 16.15 79.28
C ARG A 53 32.97 16.95 78.13
N ALA A 54 33.60 18.08 78.46
CA ALA A 54 34.34 18.87 77.47
C ALA A 54 35.60 18.13 76.99
N ALA A 55 35.86 18.17 75.68
CA ALA A 55 37.11 17.72 75.09
C ALA A 55 38.17 18.84 75.19
N THR A 56 39.44 18.48 75.33
CA THR A 56 40.54 19.44 75.23
C THR A 56 40.93 19.68 73.78
N GLU A 57 41.57 20.81 73.50
CA GLU A 57 42.04 21.15 72.14
C GLU A 57 43.06 20.13 71.62
N ASP A 58 43.92 19.59 72.50
CA ASP A 58 44.86 18.52 72.15
C ASP A 58 44.14 17.24 71.68
N GLN A 59 43.06 16.85 72.38
CA GLN A 59 42.22 15.73 71.95
C GLN A 59 41.56 16.02 70.60
N LEU A 60 41.06 17.24 70.40
CA LEU A 60 40.41 17.63 69.13
C LEU A 60 41.41 17.68 67.97
N LYS A 61 42.64 18.17 68.19
CA LYS A 61 43.70 18.22 67.19
C LYS A 61 44.19 16.84 66.77
N ALA A 62 44.30 15.91 67.73
CA ALA A 62 44.63 14.52 67.42
C ALA A 62 43.56 13.87 66.53
N VAL A 63 42.27 14.15 66.81
CA VAL A 63 41.16 13.71 65.95
C VAL A 63 41.24 14.35 64.57
N ASP A 64 41.48 15.66 64.48
CA ASP A 64 41.56 16.38 63.20
C ASP A 64 42.70 15.87 62.30
N THR A 65 43.88 15.64 62.90
CA THR A 65 45.04 15.07 62.18
C THR A 65 44.73 13.67 61.63
N GLN A 66 44.04 12.83 62.41
CA GLN A 66 43.62 11.50 61.95
C GLN A 66 42.59 11.60 60.82
N VAL A 67 41.66 12.55 60.88
CA VAL A 67 40.66 12.79 59.82
C VAL A 67 41.34 13.23 58.53
N ALA A 68 42.32 14.13 58.59
CA ALA A 68 43.10 14.56 57.44
C ALA A 68 43.88 13.40 56.80
N THR A 69 44.56 12.59 57.63
CA THR A 69 45.28 11.39 57.14
C THR A 69 44.33 10.41 56.47
N ASN A 70 43.18 10.12 57.09
CA ASN A 70 42.18 9.23 56.51
C ASN A 70 41.63 9.77 55.19
N LYS A 71 41.47 11.09 55.05
CA LYS A 71 41.00 11.72 53.81
C LYS A 71 41.98 11.46 52.66
N ASP A 72 43.28 11.60 52.90
CA ASP A 72 44.30 11.38 51.89
C ASP A 72 44.40 9.90 51.51
N ASP A 73 44.39 8.99 52.49
CA ASP A 73 44.38 7.54 52.25
C ASP A 73 43.14 7.11 51.44
N ILE A 74 41.97 7.68 51.73
CA ILE A 74 40.73 7.45 50.97
C ILE A 74 40.87 7.94 49.53
N ALA A 75 41.48 9.11 49.31
CA ALA A 75 41.69 9.65 47.97
C ALA A 75 42.66 8.77 47.15
N THR A 76 43.77 8.33 47.75
CA THR A 76 44.70 7.40 47.12
C THR A 76 44.04 6.05 46.82
N ASN A 77 43.25 5.51 47.75
CA ASN A 77 42.51 4.28 47.52
C ASN A 77 41.49 4.43 46.39
N LYS A 78 40.79 5.56 46.29
CA LYS A 78 39.86 5.84 45.19
C LYS A 78 40.58 5.83 43.84
N ALA A 79 41.73 6.50 43.72
CA ALA A 79 42.50 6.53 42.49
C ALA A 79 43.03 5.13 42.09
N ASN A 80 43.49 4.33 43.07
CA ASN A 80 43.91 2.95 42.83
C ASN A 80 42.75 2.05 42.40
N ILE A 81 41.58 2.21 43.00
CA ILE A 81 40.36 1.48 42.62
C ILE A 81 39.95 1.82 41.18
N ASP A 82 39.97 3.10 40.80
CA ASP A 82 39.64 3.54 39.45
C ASP A 82 40.63 2.96 38.41
N LYS A 83 41.93 3.01 38.71
CA LYS A 83 42.95 2.40 37.84
C LYS A 83 42.77 0.88 37.71
N ASN A 84 42.41 0.20 38.80
CA ASN A 84 42.12 -1.23 38.78
C ASN A 84 40.85 -1.53 37.97
N LYS A 85 39.81 -0.71 38.07
CA LYS A 85 38.59 -0.81 37.25
C LYS A 85 38.93 -0.75 35.76
N ASP A 86 39.75 0.22 35.35
CA ASP A 86 40.17 0.38 33.95
C ASP A 86 41.03 -0.80 33.47
N ASN A 87 41.96 -1.27 34.30
CA ASN A 87 42.78 -2.44 33.98
C ASN A 87 41.96 -3.73 33.86
N ILE A 88 40.97 -3.92 34.74
CA ILE A 88 40.04 -5.06 34.67
C ILE A 88 39.22 -5.00 33.39
N ALA A 89 38.71 -3.83 33.01
CA ALA A 89 37.96 -3.66 31.77
C ALA A 89 38.82 -4.00 30.53
N LYS A 90 40.06 -3.48 30.46
CA LYS A 90 41.02 -3.81 29.39
C LYS A 90 41.35 -5.30 29.35
N ASN A 91 41.51 -5.94 30.52
CA ASN A 91 41.74 -7.37 30.58
C ASN A 91 40.54 -8.17 30.10
N ALA A 92 39.31 -7.75 30.41
CA ALA A 92 38.09 -8.39 29.90
C ALA A 92 37.99 -8.28 28.37
N ASP A 93 38.30 -7.12 27.79
CA ASP A 93 38.35 -6.93 26.34
C ASP A 93 39.42 -7.81 25.69
N ASN A 94 40.63 -7.87 26.27
CA ASN A 94 41.71 -8.73 25.78
C ASN A 94 41.36 -10.22 25.88
N ILE A 95 40.72 -10.66 26.97
CA ILE A 95 40.26 -12.05 27.13
C ILE A 95 39.23 -12.38 26.06
N THR A 96 38.28 -11.48 25.81
CA THR A 96 37.25 -11.66 24.78
C THR A 96 37.88 -11.79 23.40
N LYS A 97 38.83 -10.90 23.07
CA LYS A 97 39.58 -10.94 21.81
C LYS A 97 40.37 -12.25 21.66
N ASN A 98 41.11 -12.66 22.71
CA ASN A 98 41.86 -13.92 22.70
C ASN A 98 40.94 -15.12 22.52
N ALA A 99 39.75 -15.13 23.14
CA ALA A 99 38.78 -16.21 22.97
C ALA A 99 38.30 -16.32 21.51
N THR A 100 38.04 -15.19 20.84
CA THR A 100 37.70 -15.16 19.41
C THR A 100 38.86 -15.67 18.55
N GLU A 101 40.09 -15.22 18.78
CA GLU A 101 41.27 -15.66 18.04
C GLU A 101 41.57 -17.16 18.23
N ILE A 102 41.39 -17.68 19.45
CA ILE A 102 41.50 -19.12 19.74
C ILE A 102 40.44 -19.91 18.97
N ALA A 103 39.19 -19.43 18.90
CA ALA A 103 38.13 -20.08 18.13
C ALA A 103 38.45 -20.11 16.63
N THR A 104 38.98 -19.02 16.07
CA THR A 104 39.46 -18.97 14.68
C THR A 104 40.62 -19.95 14.45
N ASN A 105 41.62 -19.96 15.34
CA ASN A 105 42.74 -20.88 15.24
C ASN A 105 42.30 -22.35 15.32
N LYS A 106 41.32 -22.67 16.17
CA LYS A 106 40.71 -24.00 16.24
C LYS A 106 40.09 -24.41 14.89
N GLY A 107 39.38 -23.49 14.23
CA GLY A 107 38.84 -23.71 12.89
C GLY A 107 39.93 -23.94 11.84
N ASN A 108 40.97 -23.11 11.83
CA ASN A 108 42.10 -23.25 10.89
C ASN A 108 42.85 -24.57 11.08
N ILE A 109 43.07 -25.00 12.32
CA ILE A 109 43.69 -26.29 12.63
C ILE A 109 42.85 -27.44 12.08
N ALA A 110 41.52 -27.42 12.28
CA ALA A 110 40.63 -28.46 11.76
C ALA A 110 40.67 -28.54 10.22
N THR A 111 40.72 -27.39 9.53
CA THR A 111 40.90 -27.33 8.07
C THR A 111 42.25 -27.91 7.65
N ASN A 112 43.33 -27.53 8.32
CA ASN A 112 44.65 -28.08 8.02
C ASN A 112 44.73 -29.59 8.24
N THR A 113 44.09 -30.12 9.28
CA THR A 113 43.99 -31.56 9.50
C THR A 113 43.28 -32.27 8.34
N GLN A 114 42.17 -31.71 7.84
CA GLN A 114 41.46 -32.25 6.67
C GLN A 114 42.30 -32.17 5.38
N ASN A 115 43.01 -31.06 5.17
CA ASN A 115 43.90 -30.89 4.01
C ASN A 115 45.06 -31.89 4.03
N ILE A 116 45.67 -32.13 5.20
CA ILE A 116 46.74 -33.11 5.37
C ILE A 116 46.22 -34.52 5.07
N ALA A 117 45.04 -34.89 5.57
CA ALA A 117 44.44 -36.19 5.29
C ALA A 117 44.16 -36.36 3.79
N THR A 118 43.62 -35.32 3.14
CA THR A 118 43.35 -35.30 1.69
C THR A 118 44.65 -35.45 0.87
N ASN A 119 45.70 -34.71 1.23
CA ASN A 119 47.00 -34.81 0.57
C ASN A 119 47.64 -36.18 0.78
N THR A 120 47.53 -36.75 1.98
CA THR A 120 48.03 -38.10 2.29
C THR A 120 47.34 -39.16 1.42
N ALA A 121 46.01 -39.09 1.28
CA ALA A 121 45.26 -39.98 0.39
C ALA A 121 45.63 -39.78 -1.08
N ALA A 122 45.89 -38.54 -1.51
CA ALA A 122 46.29 -38.25 -2.88
C ALA A 122 47.68 -38.82 -3.23
N LEU A 123 48.66 -38.70 -2.32
CA LEU A 123 50.00 -39.26 -2.48
C LEU A 123 50.00 -40.81 -2.46
N ALA A 124 49.02 -41.43 -1.81
CA ALA A 124 48.88 -42.89 -1.77
C ALA A 124 48.35 -43.49 -3.08
N ARG A 125 47.81 -42.69 -4.01
CA ARG A 125 47.37 -43.19 -5.31
C ARG A 125 48.56 -43.75 -6.09
N LYS A 126 48.31 -44.82 -6.85
CA LYS A 126 49.31 -45.50 -7.67
C LYS A 126 49.00 -45.33 -9.16
N ILE A 127 50.04 -45.42 -9.99
CA ILE A 127 49.96 -45.28 -11.45
C ILE A 127 50.49 -46.57 -12.10
N SER A 128 49.76 -47.09 -13.08
CA SER A 128 50.17 -48.18 -13.98
C SER A 128 49.83 -47.82 -15.42
N LEU A 129 50.63 -48.29 -16.38
CA LEU A 129 50.39 -48.12 -17.82
C LEU A 129 49.86 -49.45 -18.40
N GLY A 130 48.85 -49.38 -19.26
CA GLY A 130 48.33 -50.54 -20.00
C GLY A 130 48.84 -50.58 -21.43
N GLY A 131 48.91 -51.78 -22.01
CA GLY A 131 49.15 -51.99 -23.45
C GLY A 131 48.19 -53.03 -24.02
N ASP A 132 48.35 -53.35 -25.31
CA ASP A 132 47.48 -54.32 -26.01
C ASP A 132 47.49 -55.71 -25.36
N THR A 133 48.57 -56.07 -24.65
CA THR A 133 48.63 -57.26 -23.79
C THR A 133 49.29 -56.93 -22.45
N GLY A 134 48.50 -56.88 -21.37
CA GLY A 134 48.96 -56.71 -19.98
C GLY A 134 49.19 -55.27 -19.50
N ASN A 135 49.64 -55.14 -18.24
CA ASN A 135 49.83 -53.87 -17.53
C ASN A 135 51.22 -53.81 -16.89
N THR A 136 51.75 -52.60 -16.72
CA THR A 136 52.97 -52.40 -15.92
C THR A 136 52.68 -52.53 -14.42
N THR A 137 53.69 -52.87 -13.62
CA THR A 137 53.57 -52.88 -12.16
C THR A 137 53.24 -51.49 -11.63
N GLU A 138 52.27 -51.39 -10.73
CA GLU A 138 51.89 -50.13 -10.08
C GLU A 138 53.10 -49.44 -9.43
N LYS A 139 53.23 -48.12 -9.62
CA LYS A 139 54.22 -47.27 -8.95
C LYS A 139 53.53 -46.19 -8.12
N SER A 140 54.11 -45.86 -6.96
CA SER A 140 53.60 -44.83 -6.06
C SER A 140 54.63 -43.72 -5.89
N LEU A 141 54.17 -42.47 -5.87
CA LEU A 141 55.00 -41.28 -5.58
C LEU A 141 55.30 -41.13 -4.08
N SER A 142 54.72 -41.97 -3.22
CA SER A 142 54.93 -41.92 -1.76
C SER A 142 56.35 -42.26 -1.30
N THR A 143 57.21 -42.79 -2.19
CA THR A 143 58.55 -43.30 -1.82
C THR A 143 59.70 -42.71 -2.65
N GLY A 144 59.43 -41.88 -3.66
CA GLY A 144 60.46 -41.24 -4.50
C GLY A 144 59.98 -40.99 -5.95
N ASP A 145 60.91 -40.52 -6.79
CA ASP A 145 60.66 -40.25 -8.22
C ASP A 145 60.27 -41.52 -8.97
N VAL A 146 59.29 -41.41 -9.87
CA VAL A 146 58.82 -42.55 -10.70
C VAL A 146 59.38 -42.43 -12.12
N LYS A 147 60.08 -43.47 -12.58
CA LYS A 147 60.57 -43.60 -13.96
C LYS A 147 59.87 -44.75 -14.69
N PHE A 148 59.28 -44.45 -15.86
CA PHE A 148 58.76 -45.45 -16.79
C PHE A 148 59.68 -45.55 -18.02
N ASN A 149 60.08 -46.76 -18.39
CA ASN A 149 60.83 -46.99 -19.62
C ASN A 149 59.87 -47.46 -20.72
N VAL A 150 59.84 -46.76 -21.86
CA VAL A 150 59.15 -47.21 -23.08
C VAL A 150 60.17 -47.94 -23.96
N LYS A 151 59.86 -49.16 -24.41
CA LYS A 151 60.75 -49.99 -25.24
C LYS A 151 60.11 -50.25 -26.60
N GLY A 152 60.84 -50.02 -27.69
CA GLY A 152 60.42 -50.41 -29.03
C GLY A 152 60.63 -51.91 -29.32
N ALA A 153 59.77 -52.49 -30.16
CA ALA A 153 59.89 -53.85 -30.68
C ALA A 153 59.63 -53.86 -32.21
N GLY A 154 60.30 -54.76 -32.94
CA GLY A 154 60.18 -54.85 -34.40
C GLY A 154 60.75 -53.63 -35.12
N LEU A 155 59.95 -52.97 -35.96
CA LEU A 155 60.34 -51.79 -36.73
C LEU A 155 60.35 -50.49 -35.90
N VAL A 156 59.86 -50.55 -34.66
CA VAL A 156 59.67 -49.40 -33.78
C VAL A 156 60.92 -49.16 -32.94
N THR A 157 61.40 -47.92 -32.96
CA THR A 157 62.48 -47.40 -32.13
C THR A 157 61.95 -46.31 -31.21
N THR A 158 62.51 -46.21 -30.00
CA THR A 158 62.08 -45.24 -28.99
C THR A 158 63.29 -44.42 -28.55
N SER A 159 63.16 -43.10 -28.56
CA SER A 159 64.16 -42.19 -28.00
C SER A 159 63.49 -41.20 -27.04
N ALA A 160 64.18 -40.82 -25.98
CA ALA A 160 63.68 -39.85 -24.99
C ALA A 160 64.63 -38.65 -24.94
N ALA A 161 64.08 -37.45 -25.07
CA ALA A 161 64.82 -36.20 -25.00
C ALA A 161 63.91 -35.07 -24.46
N GLY A 162 64.39 -34.34 -23.45
CA GLY A 162 63.57 -33.33 -22.77
C GLY A 162 62.33 -33.96 -22.12
N ASP A 163 61.16 -33.35 -22.38
CA ASP A 163 59.87 -33.79 -21.84
C ASP A 163 59.16 -34.85 -22.71
N ASP A 164 59.70 -35.19 -23.88
CA ASP A 164 59.07 -36.08 -24.86
C ASP A 164 59.74 -37.45 -24.97
N VAL A 165 58.91 -38.48 -25.18
CA VAL A 165 59.34 -39.79 -25.68
C VAL A 165 58.87 -39.92 -27.11
N THR A 166 59.80 -39.89 -28.07
CA THR A 166 59.48 -40.08 -29.49
C THR A 166 59.54 -41.56 -29.85
N VAL A 167 58.43 -42.05 -30.41
CA VAL A 167 58.31 -43.40 -30.96
C VAL A 167 58.35 -43.30 -32.48
N THR A 168 59.39 -43.84 -33.11
CA THR A 168 59.65 -43.70 -34.55
C THR A 168 59.77 -45.04 -35.26
N VAL A 169 59.30 -45.08 -36.51
CA VAL A 169 59.63 -46.12 -37.49
C VAL A 169 60.44 -45.45 -38.61
N THR A 170 61.49 -46.12 -39.11
CA THR A 170 62.28 -45.54 -40.21
C THR A 170 61.65 -45.90 -41.56
N GLU A 171 61.57 -44.91 -42.45
CA GLU A 171 60.99 -45.07 -43.78
C GLU A 171 61.66 -46.20 -44.57
N LYS A 172 62.98 -46.37 -44.41
CA LYS A 172 63.75 -47.44 -45.05
C LYS A 172 63.29 -48.84 -44.61
N ALA A 173 63.13 -49.05 -43.31
CA ALA A 173 62.72 -50.36 -42.79
C ALA A 173 61.28 -50.70 -43.21
N VAL A 174 60.42 -49.68 -43.30
CA VAL A 174 59.06 -49.83 -43.81
C VAL A 174 59.06 -50.14 -45.31
N LYS A 175 59.86 -49.45 -46.14
CA LYS A 175 59.96 -49.70 -47.59
C LYS A 175 60.36 -51.13 -47.91
N GLN A 176 61.34 -51.67 -47.20
CA GLN A 176 61.82 -53.04 -47.45
C GLN A 176 60.78 -54.10 -47.04
N GLU A 177 60.12 -53.95 -45.89
CA GLU A 177 59.05 -54.87 -45.50
C GLU A 177 57.84 -54.74 -46.45
N ALA A 178 57.56 -53.53 -46.94
CA ALA A 178 56.51 -53.30 -47.94
C ALA A 178 56.81 -53.99 -49.27
N VAL A 179 58.04 -53.90 -49.80
CA VAL A 179 58.44 -54.61 -51.03
C VAL A 179 58.31 -56.13 -50.87
N LYS A 180 58.69 -56.67 -49.70
CA LYS A 180 58.58 -58.10 -49.39
C LYS A 180 57.13 -58.58 -49.26
N ALA A 181 56.23 -57.72 -48.80
CA ALA A 181 54.82 -58.05 -48.63
C ALA A 181 54.01 -58.08 -49.94
N VAL A 182 54.53 -57.54 -51.06
CA VAL A 182 53.80 -57.54 -52.35
C VAL A 182 53.83 -58.92 -52.99
N THR A 183 52.72 -59.64 -52.87
CA THR A 183 52.43 -60.87 -53.64
C THR A 183 51.46 -60.56 -54.78
N MET A 184 51.80 -60.94 -56.01
CA MET A 184 50.91 -60.82 -57.17
C MET A 184 50.24 -62.17 -57.46
N ALA A 185 48.92 -62.19 -57.65
CA ALA A 185 48.24 -63.35 -58.23
C ALA A 185 48.64 -63.47 -59.71
N ALA A 186 48.91 -64.69 -60.19
CA ALA A 186 49.29 -64.90 -61.59
C ALA A 186 48.19 -64.37 -62.52
N ALA A 187 48.52 -63.34 -63.32
CA ALA A 187 47.61 -62.85 -64.36
C ALA A 187 47.45 -63.93 -65.44
N ASP A 188 46.22 -64.10 -65.97
CA ASP A 188 45.98 -64.96 -67.13
C ASP A 188 46.79 -64.40 -68.32
N PRO A 189 47.77 -65.15 -68.87
CA PRO A 189 48.61 -64.68 -69.96
C PRO A 189 47.83 -64.33 -71.25
N ASN A 190 46.54 -64.68 -71.34
CA ASN A 190 45.66 -64.35 -72.48
C ASN A 190 44.64 -63.24 -72.20
N GLY A 191 44.63 -62.67 -70.99
CA GLY A 191 43.72 -61.60 -70.58
C GLY A 191 43.99 -60.25 -71.25
N PRO A 192 43.10 -59.26 -71.04
CA PRO A 192 43.23 -57.92 -71.64
C PRO A 192 44.37 -57.07 -71.03
N ILE A 193 44.95 -57.48 -69.90
CA ILE A 193 46.06 -56.81 -69.21
C ILE A 193 47.10 -57.86 -68.78
N THR A 194 48.38 -57.58 -69.01
CA THR A 194 49.54 -58.38 -68.55
C THR A 194 50.47 -57.55 -67.67
N VAL A 195 51.13 -58.16 -66.67
CA VAL A 195 52.01 -57.46 -65.71
C VAL A 195 53.30 -58.24 -65.48
N THR A 196 54.45 -57.57 -65.60
CA THR A 196 55.79 -58.18 -65.43
C THR A 196 56.64 -57.39 -64.40
N PRO A 197 57.14 -58.03 -63.32
CA PRO A 197 57.91 -57.35 -62.25
C PRO A 197 59.40 -57.20 -62.54
N GLU A 198 60.00 -56.12 -62.01
CA GLU A 198 61.43 -55.75 -62.10
C GLU A 198 61.88 -55.05 -60.80
N LEU A 199 62.85 -55.63 -60.06
CA LEU A 199 63.30 -55.13 -58.73
C LEU A 199 64.52 -54.20 -58.82
N SER A 200 64.60 -53.16 -57.97
CA SER A 200 65.81 -52.33 -57.82
C SER A 200 66.93 -53.04 -57.08
N ALA A 201 68.18 -52.63 -57.32
CA ALA A 201 69.38 -53.30 -56.80
C ALA A 201 69.49 -53.28 -55.26
N ASP A 202 69.04 -52.19 -54.61
CA ASP A 202 68.98 -52.02 -53.15
C ASP A 202 67.75 -52.69 -52.51
N LYS A 203 66.83 -53.20 -53.33
CA LYS A 203 65.54 -53.80 -52.96
C LYS A 203 64.62 -52.85 -52.20
N ASP A 204 64.89 -51.55 -52.24
CA ASP A 204 64.03 -50.54 -51.65
C ASP A 204 62.81 -50.26 -52.54
N THR A 205 62.84 -50.66 -53.83
CA THR A 205 61.74 -50.44 -54.79
C THR A 205 61.53 -51.60 -55.78
N ALA A 206 60.29 -51.74 -56.29
CA ALA A 206 59.90 -52.67 -57.35
C ALA A 206 59.11 -51.92 -58.43
N THR A 207 59.45 -52.13 -59.70
CA THR A 207 58.76 -51.57 -60.88
C THR A 207 58.04 -52.66 -61.66
N TYR A 208 56.81 -52.40 -62.11
CA TYR A 208 55.96 -53.39 -62.81
C TYR A 208 55.53 -52.82 -64.16
N LYS A 209 55.89 -53.48 -65.27
CA LYS A 209 55.47 -53.07 -66.62
C LYS A 209 54.09 -53.68 -66.94
N ILE A 210 53.15 -52.83 -67.36
CA ILE A 210 51.76 -53.21 -67.66
C ILE A 210 51.51 -53.06 -69.17
N GLY A 211 51.07 -54.13 -69.84
CA GLY A 211 50.62 -54.13 -71.23
C GLY A 211 49.10 -54.30 -71.35
N ILE A 212 48.45 -53.60 -72.30
CA ILE A 212 46.98 -53.60 -72.47
C ILE A 212 46.59 -53.95 -73.92
N ASP A 213 45.61 -54.84 -74.10
CA ASP A 213 44.98 -55.16 -75.40
C ASP A 213 43.63 -54.40 -75.55
N PRO A 214 43.57 -53.33 -76.37
CA PRO A 214 42.41 -52.45 -76.47
C PRO A 214 41.14 -53.13 -77.00
N THR A 215 41.28 -54.14 -77.85
CA THR A 215 40.13 -54.82 -78.47
C THR A 215 39.45 -55.72 -77.46
N LYS A 216 40.22 -56.49 -76.68
CA LYS A 216 39.69 -57.31 -75.59
C LYS A 216 39.15 -56.47 -74.44
N ILE A 217 39.79 -55.32 -74.14
CA ILE A 217 39.26 -54.34 -73.20
C ILE A 217 37.87 -53.86 -73.65
N ALA A 218 37.67 -53.46 -74.91
CA ALA A 218 36.38 -52.94 -75.36
C ALA A 218 35.23 -53.96 -75.35
N GLU A 219 35.54 -55.26 -75.49
CA GLU A 219 34.55 -56.34 -75.44
C GLU A 219 34.13 -56.73 -74.02
N SER A 220 35.07 -56.65 -73.07
CA SER A 220 34.86 -57.02 -71.67
C SER A 220 34.48 -55.82 -70.78
N THR A 221 34.86 -54.60 -71.18
CA THR A 221 34.58 -53.39 -70.40
C THR A 221 33.12 -53.02 -70.54
N ILE A 222 32.45 -52.98 -69.40
CA ILE A 222 31.06 -52.60 -69.28
C ILE A 222 30.98 -51.10 -68.97
N LEU A 223 30.36 -50.35 -69.87
CA LEU A 223 29.86 -49.01 -69.60
C LEU A 223 28.58 -49.13 -68.79
N THR A 224 28.67 -48.71 -67.54
CA THR A 224 27.51 -48.65 -66.65
C THR A 224 26.93 -47.26 -66.71
N TYR A 225 25.63 -47.17 -66.92
CA TYR A 225 24.88 -45.92 -66.91
C TYR A 225 23.63 -46.09 -66.07
N LYS A 226 23.10 -44.98 -65.59
CA LYS A 226 21.93 -44.93 -64.72
C LYS A 226 21.00 -43.88 -65.29
N ASP A 227 19.70 -44.17 -65.28
CA ASP A 227 18.70 -43.14 -65.54
C ASP A 227 18.39 -42.48 -64.20
N ASN A 228 18.70 -41.18 -64.02
CA ASN A 228 18.43 -40.41 -62.79
C ASN A 228 18.74 -41.19 -61.51
N ASP A 229 19.97 -41.65 -61.38
CA ASP A 229 20.43 -42.31 -60.15
C ASP A 229 19.73 -43.65 -59.81
N GLY A 230 18.91 -44.21 -60.70
CA GLY A 230 18.35 -45.58 -60.58
C GLY A 230 19.42 -46.68 -60.72
N THR A 231 19.07 -47.96 -60.56
CA THR A 231 20.07 -49.05 -60.64
C THR A 231 20.77 -49.08 -61.98
N ASP A 232 21.98 -49.54 -61.85
CA ASP A 232 22.95 -49.71 -62.89
C ASP A 232 22.38 -50.52 -64.03
N LYS A 233 22.48 -49.92 -65.21
CA LYS A 233 22.29 -50.58 -66.49
C LYS A 233 23.63 -50.67 -67.17
N THR A 234 23.83 -51.74 -67.90
CA THR A 234 25.15 -52.06 -68.44
C THR A 234 25.08 -52.22 -69.94
N VAL A 235 26.04 -51.65 -70.63
CA VAL A 235 26.30 -51.92 -72.04
C VAL A 235 27.80 -52.14 -72.21
N THR A 236 28.24 -52.97 -73.14
CA THR A 236 29.68 -53.08 -73.38
C THR A 236 30.19 -51.83 -74.10
N LEU A 237 31.44 -51.45 -73.87
CA LEU A 237 32.09 -50.33 -74.57
C LEU A 237 31.97 -50.51 -76.09
N LYS A 238 32.06 -51.75 -76.60
CA LYS A 238 31.81 -52.09 -78.01
C LYS A 238 30.39 -51.78 -78.51
N LYS A 239 29.35 -51.88 -77.65
CA LYS A 239 27.96 -51.61 -78.03
C LYS A 239 27.57 -50.13 -77.94
N GLY A 240 28.20 -49.35 -77.04
CA GLY A 240 27.94 -47.91 -76.87
C GLY A 240 26.55 -47.57 -76.29
N LEU A 241 26.30 -46.28 -76.02
CA LEU A 241 25.01 -45.78 -75.50
C LEU A 241 24.12 -45.26 -76.64
N ASN A 242 22.81 -45.55 -76.58
CA ASN A 242 21.82 -45.14 -77.58
C ASN A 242 20.68 -44.36 -76.92
N PHE A 243 20.68 -43.04 -77.05
CA PHE A 243 19.69 -42.14 -76.45
C PHE A 243 18.44 -41.98 -77.34
N LYS A 244 17.25 -42.02 -76.73
CA LYS A 244 15.96 -41.92 -77.43
C LYS A 244 15.10 -40.83 -76.78
N ASN A 245 14.18 -40.25 -77.55
CA ASN A 245 13.20 -39.28 -77.03
C ASN A 245 12.31 -39.92 -75.96
N GLY A 246 12.00 -39.16 -74.90
CA GLY A 246 11.07 -39.52 -73.84
C GLY A 246 9.66 -38.97 -74.09
N THR A 247 8.71 -39.27 -73.19
CA THR A 247 7.30 -38.86 -73.35
C THR A 247 7.09 -37.35 -73.22
N MET A 248 7.88 -36.65 -72.39
CA MET A 248 7.81 -35.20 -72.18
C MET A 248 9.05 -34.45 -72.67
N THR A 249 10.04 -35.18 -73.19
CA THR A 249 11.35 -34.64 -73.52
C THR A 249 11.89 -35.19 -74.82
N THR A 250 12.69 -34.40 -75.52
CA THR A 250 13.38 -34.78 -76.76
C THR A 250 14.87 -34.85 -76.47
N ALA A 251 15.52 -35.96 -76.86
CA ALA A 251 16.95 -36.17 -76.65
C ALA A 251 17.69 -36.02 -77.98
N THR A 252 18.70 -35.16 -78.01
CA THR A 252 19.48 -34.85 -79.21
C THR A 252 20.96 -35.02 -78.93
N THR A 253 21.68 -35.70 -79.81
CA THR A 253 23.12 -35.93 -79.70
C THR A 253 23.88 -35.12 -80.75
N ALA A 254 24.87 -34.33 -80.32
CA ALA A 254 25.80 -33.62 -81.18
C ALA A 254 27.16 -34.34 -81.27
N ALA A 255 28.14 -33.74 -81.97
CA ALA A 255 29.52 -34.23 -81.99
C ALA A 255 30.10 -34.37 -80.57
N ASP A 256 31.12 -35.23 -80.41
CA ASP A 256 31.80 -35.51 -79.13
C ASP A 256 30.93 -36.09 -78.00
N GLY A 257 29.75 -36.64 -78.34
CA GLY A 257 28.88 -37.34 -77.38
C GLY A 257 28.05 -36.42 -76.48
N VAL A 258 27.93 -35.13 -76.80
CA VAL A 258 27.09 -34.19 -76.06
C VAL A 258 25.62 -34.50 -76.28
N VAL A 259 24.89 -34.80 -75.20
CA VAL A 259 23.45 -35.07 -75.21
C VAL A 259 22.70 -33.89 -74.59
N THR A 260 21.75 -33.31 -75.33
CA THR A 260 20.81 -32.32 -74.80
C THR A 260 19.43 -32.93 -74.66
N VAL A 261 18.76 -32.62 -73.55
CA VAL A 261 17.38 -33.03 -73.29
C VAL A 261 16.55 -31.76 -73.07
N ASP A 262 15.60 -31.50 -73.96
CA ASP A 262 14.67 -30.36 -73.84
C ASP A 262 13.23 -30.87 -73.65
N ILE A 263 12.36 -30.02 -73.11
CA ILE A 263 10.93 -30.28 -72.94
C ILE A 263 10.25 -30.23 -74.32
N ASN A 264 9.43 -31.23 -74.61
CA ASN A 264 8.69 -31.28 -75.86
C ASN A 264 7.57 -30.21 -75.92
N ASP A 265 7.14 -29.91 -77.14
CA ASP A 265 6.22 -28.79 -77.38
C ASP A 265 4.86 -28.96 -76.66
N ASP A 266 4.37 -30.20 -76.48
CA ASP A 266 3.13 -30.51 -75.74
C ASP A 266 3.24 -30.21 -74.23
N THR A 267 4.39 -30.48 -73.61
CA THR A 267 4.62 -30.22 -72.19
C THR A 267 4.86 -28.74 -71.92
N LYS A 268 5.52 -28.03 -72.85
CA LYS A 268 5.68 -26.57 -72.78
C LYS A 268 4.33 -25.84 -72.74
N ALA A 269 3.30 -26.33 -73.43
CA ALA A 269 1.96 -25.75 -73.38
C ALA A 269 1.27 -25.87 -72.00
N LYS A 270 1.57 -26.92 -71.21
CA LYS A 270 0.97 -27.17 -69.89
C LYS A 270 1.59 -26.34 -68.75
N ILE A 271 2.85 -25.90 -68.88
CA ILE A 271 3.57 -25.09 -67.87
C ILE A 271 3.09 -23.62 -67.85
N ASN A 272 2.47 -23.13 -68.94
CA ASN A 272 1.99 -21.75 -69.07
C ASN A 272 0.81 -21.36 -68.14
N ASN A 273 0.31 -22.26 -67.29
CA ASN A 273 -0.70 -21.98 -66.25
C ASN A 273 -0.10 -21.84 -64.83
N ALA A 274 1.22 -21.77 -64.69
CA ALA A 274 1.89 -21.50 -63.41
C ALA A 274 1.87 -19.99 -63.10
N ALA A 275 1.29 -19.60 -61.96
CA ALA A 275 1.16 -18.19 -61.57
C ALA A 275 2.53 -17.52 -61.40
N THR A 276 2.71 -16.31 -61.96
CA THR A 276 3.91 -15.50 -61.70
C THR A 276 3.84 -14.90 -60.29
N ASN A 277 4.97 -14.39 -59.75
CA ASN A 277 4.96 -13.67 -58.47
C ASN A 277 4.08 -12.41 -58.47
N LYS A 278 3.68 -11.92 -59.66
CA LYS A 278 2.78 -10.77 -59.84
C LYS A 278 1.31 -11.17 -59.97
N LEU A 279 1.01 -12.46 -60.12
CA LEU A 279 -0.33 -13.03 -60.28
C LEU A 279 -1.14 -12.45 -61.46
N ASP A 280 -0.48 -11.81 -62.42
CA ASP A 280 -1.08 -11.15 -63.58
C ASP A 280 -1.55 -12.13 -64.67
N ASN A 281 -1.16 -13.40 -64.56
CA ASN A 281 -1.53 -14.48 -65.47
C ASN A 281 -2.56 -15.47 -64.89
N LEU A 282 -3.23 -15.12 -63.79
CA LEU A 282 -4.30 -15.96 -63.24
C LEU A 282 -5.53 -15.94 -64.18
N THR A 283 -6.13 -17.11 -64.37
CA THR A 283 -7.46 -17.20 -64.97
C THR A 283 -8.52 -16.67 -63.98
N PRO A 284 -9.75 -16.34 -64.44
CA PRO A 284 -10.85 -15.96 -63.54
C PRO A 284 -11.11 -16.96 -62.41
N GLU A 285 -10.91 -18.27 -62.66
CA GLU A 285 -11.00 -19.32 -61.62
C GLU A 285 -9.82 -19.25 -60.62
N GLY A 286 -8.61 -18.92 -61.11
CA GLY A 286 -7.43 -18.70 -60.29
C GLY A 286 -7.59 -17.50 -59.35
N GLU A 287 -8.14 -16.39 -59.85
CA GLU A 287 -8.48 -15.22 -59.03
C GLU A 287 -9.49 -15.57 -57.93
N GLN A 288 -10.53 -16.37 -58.26
CA GLN A 288 -11.50 -16.81 -57.26
C GLN A 288 -10.89 -17.71 -56.18
N LYS A 289 -9.93 -18.56 -56.54
CA LYS A 289 -9.23 -19.41 -55.57
C LYS A 289 -8.35 -18.59 -54.61
N VAL A 290 -7.66 -17.57 -55.12
CA VAL A 290 -6.90 -16.62 -54.27
C VAL A 290 -7.83 -15.85 -53.32
N LYS A 291 -8.97 -15.36 -53.80
CA LYS A 291 -9.98 -14.68 -52.96
C LYS A 291 -10.54 -15.59 -51.86
N THR A 292 -10.68 -16.88 -52.14
CA THR A 292 -11.15 -17.89 -51.17
C THR A 292 -10.09 -18.23 -50.11
N LEU A 293 -8.80 -18.24 -50.49
CA LEU A 293 -7.70 -18.49 -49.55
C LEU A 293 -7.41 -17.29 -48.63
N ALA A 294 -7.67 -16.06 -49.09
CA ALA A 294 -7.54 -14.84 -48.29
C ALA A 294 -8.75 -14.58 -47.37
N THR A 295 -9.34 -15.64 -46.82
CA THR A 295 -10.52 -15.55 -45.96
C THR A 295 -10.15 -15.41 -44.50
N TRP A 296 -10.92 -14.59 -43.78
CA TRP A 296 -10.88 -14.47 -42.33
C TRP A 296 -12.30 -14.37 -41.80
N ASN A 297 -12.50 -14.70 -40.53
CA ASN A 297 -13.82 -14.66 -39.91
C ASN A 297 -13.97 -13.38 -39.10
N VAL A 298 -15.10 -12.69 -39.28
CA VAL A 298 -15.56 -11.65 -38.34
C VAL A 298 -16.59 -12.27 -37.40
N ALA A 299 -16.38 -12.07 -36.10
CA ALA A 299 -17.29 -12.51 -35.04
C ALA A 299 -17.37 -11.43 -33.96
N THR A 300 -18.53 -11.30 -33.35
CA THR A 300 -18.77 -10.44 -32.18
C THR A 300 -19.20 -11.32 -31.02
N ALA A 301 -18.76 -11.00 -29.81
CA ALA A 301 -19.17 -11.69 -28.58
C ALA A 301 -19.25 -10.68 -27.43
N ALA A 302 -20.08 -10.94 -26.44
CA ALA A 302 -20.14 -10.15 -25.21
C ALA A 302 -19.02 -10.56 -24.24
N ASP A 303 -18.27 -9.57 -23.77
CA ASP A 303 -17.43 -9.65 -22.57
C ASP A 303 -17.81 -8.49 -21.65
N GLY A 304 -18.83 -8.71 -20.81
CA GLY A 304 -19.40 -7.71 -19.90
C GLY A 304 -20.47 -6.77 -20.49
N GLY A 305 -20.63 -6.71 -21.82
CA GLY A 305 -21.66 -5.93 -22.52
C GLY A 305 -22.82 -6.77 -23.08
N THR A 306 -23.70 -6.15 -23.88
CA THR A 306 -24.76 -6.84 -24.63
C THR A 306 -24.48 -6.77 -26.13
N HIS A 307 -24.54 -7.90 -26.84
CA HIS A 307 -24.54 -7.96 -28.29
C HIS A 307 -25.79 -8.72 -28.79
N SER A 308 -26.18 -8.49 -30.04
CA SER A 308 -27.31 -9.20 -30.66
C SER A 308 -26.96 -9.61 -32.09
N GLY A 309 -27.25 -10.87 -32.44
CA GLY A 309 -26.91 -11.45 -33.74
C GLY A 309 -25.56 -12.16 -33.69
N ASP A 310 -25.57 -13.43 -33.30
CA ASP A 310 -24.38 -14.28 -33.26
C ASP A 310 -24.26 -15.10 -34.53
N SER A 311 -23.47 -14.59 -35.48
CA SER A 311 -23.04 -15.34 -36.66
C SER A 311 -21.59 -15.00 -36.97
N THR A 312 -20.70 -15.99 -36.82
CA THR A 312 -19.37 -15.90 -37.44
C THR A 312 -19.57 -15.84 -38.95
N SER A 313 -19.10 -14.76 -39.58
CA SER A 313 -19.22 -14.58 -41.02
C SER A 313 -17.84 -14.61 -41.65
N THR A 314 -17.70 -15.38 -42.72
CA THR A 314 -16.45 -15.41 -43.50
C THR A 314 -16.40 -14.18 -44.39
N VAL A 315 -15.31 -13.43 -44.26
CA VAL A 315 -14.97 -12.25 -45.07
C VAL A 315 -13.96 -12.72 -46.11
N THR A 316 -14.32 -12.63 -47.38
CA THR A 316 -13.45 -12.90 -48.53
C THR A 316 -12.73 -11.63 -48.98
N GLY A 317 -11.74 -11.76 -49.86
CA GLY A 317 -10.90 -10.64 -50.32
C GLY A 317 -11.63 -9.49 -51.03
N SER A 318 -12.92 -9.63 -51.36
CA SER A 318 -13.75 -8.59 -51.96
C SER A 318 -14.84 -8.03 -51.04
N ASP A 319 -14.99 -8.58 -49.84
CA ASP A 319 -16.08 -8.20 -48.95
C ASP A 319 -15.74 -6.95 -48.14
N THR A 320 -16.76 -6.12 -47.90
CA THR A 320 -16.64 -4.93 -47.06
C THR A 320 -17.21 -5.19 -45.67
N VAL A 321 -16.37 -5.14 -44.64
CA VAL A 321 -16.82 -5.13 -43.24
C VAL A 321 -17.16 -3.70 -42.84
N THR A 322 -18.40 -3.47 -42.41
CA THR A 322 -18.86 -2.14 -41.96
C THR A 322 -19.04 -2.13 -40.44
N PHE A 323 -18.32 -1.25 -39.75
CA PHE A 323 -18.53 -0.98 -38.33
C PHE A 323 -19.56 0.15 -38.19
N LYS A 324 -20.78 -0.20 -37.79
CA LYS A 324 -21.86 0.77 -37.58
C LYS A 324 -21.86 1.21 -36.13
N ALA A 325 -21.76 2.52 -35.90
CA ALA A 325 -21.93 3.10 -34.58
C ALA A 325 -23.44 3.24 -34.28
N GLY A 326 -23.90 2.73 -33.14
CA GLY A 326 -25.24 3.02 -32.63
C GLY A 326 -25.34 4.43 -32.03
N ASN A 327 -26.50 4.82 -31.49
CA ASN A 327 -26.79 6.20 -31.07
C ASN A 327 -25.77 6.79 -30.08
N ASN A 328 -25.14 5.97 -29.23
CA ASN A 328 -24.26 6.42 -28.14
C ASN A 328 -22.79 6.03 -28.30
N LEU A 329 -22.47 5.38 -29.42
CA LEU A 329 -21.11 4.98 -29.77
C LEU A 329 -20.61 5.87 -30.89
N ASN A 330 -19.35 6.25 -30.82
CA ASN A 330 -18.62 6.87 -31.91
C ASN A 330 -17.57 5.87 -32.42
N VAL A 331 -17.55 5.66 -33.73
CA VAL A 331 -16.57 4.83 -34.42
C VAL A 331 -15.79 5.74 -35.36
N ASN A 332 -14.52 5.99 -35.04
CA ASN A 332 -13.63 6.77 -35.90
C ASN A 332 -12.61 5.86 -36.58
N GLN A 333 -12.53 5.94 -37.91
CA GLN A 333 -11.52 5.21 -38.69
C GLN A 333 -10.47 6.19 -39.21
N THR A 334 -9.20 5.88 -38.98
CA THR A 334 -8.07 6.58 -39.60
C THR A 334 -7.11 5.55 -40.18
N GLY A 335 -7.16 5.39 -41.50
CA GLY A 335 -6.44 4.31 -42.17
C GLY A 335 -6.94 2.93 -41.71
N ARG A 336 -6.05 2.17 -41.07
CA ARG A 336 -6.34 0.81 -40.53
C ARG A 336 -6.70 0.81 -39.04
N ASP A 337 -6.59 1.95 -38.36
CA ASP A 337 -6.94 2.06 -36.95
C ASP A 337 -8.42 2.42 -36.80
N ILE A 338 -9.12 1.64 -35.98
CA ILE A 338 -10.52 1.85 -35.63
C ILE A 338 -10.56 2.14 -34.13
N THR A 339 -10.98 3.35 -33.76
CA THR A 339 -11.12 3.76 -32.36
C THR A 339 -12.60 3.85 -32.01
N PHE A 340 -12.97 3.17 -30.91
CA PHE A 340 -14.30 3.23 -30.34
C PHE A 340 -14.28 4.18 -29.13
N SER A 341 -15.24 5.09 -29.07
CA SER A 341 -15.45 5.96 -27.90
C SER A 341 -16.93 6.14 -27.64
N LEU A 342 -17.31 6.47 -26.41
CA LEU A 342 -18.67 6.94 -26.15
C LEU A 342 -18.82 8.39 -26.66
N ASN A 343 -20.05 8.76 -27.02
CA ASN A 343 -20.36 10.15 -27.31
C ASN A 343 -20.19 11.01 -26.04
N LYS A 344 -19.86 12.30 -26.22
CA LYS A 344 -19.76 13.23 -25.08
C LYS A 344 -21.11 13.41 -24.38
N GLU A 345 -22.17 13.35 -25.15
CA GLU A 345 -23.56 13.35 -24.69
C GLU A 345 -24.20 12.03 -25.11
N ILE A 346 -24.95 11.43 -24.21
CA ILE A 346 -25.56 10.12 -24.40
C ILE A 346 -27.07 10.30 -24.45
N SER A 347 -27.71 9.89 -25.55
CA SER A 347 -29.15 10.07 -25.82
C SER A 347 -29.87 8.73 -25.95
N ASP A 348 -31.20 8.74 -25.90
CA ASP A 348 -32.05 7.55 -26.08
C ASP A 348 -31.74 6.35 -25.15
N MET A 349 -31.11 6.60 -23.99
CA MET A 349 -30.92 5.57 -22.96
C MET A 349 -32.19 5.36 -22.14
N THR A 350 -32.57 4.11 -21.92
CA THR A 350 -33.68 3.76 -21.00
C THR A 350 -33.28 3.90 -19.54
N SER A 351 -32.06 3.51 -19.17
CA SER A 351 -31.53 3.65 -17.81
C SER A 351 -29.99 3.54 -17.78
N LEU A 352 -29.37 4.14 -16.76
CA LEU A 352 -27.94 4.02 -16.45
C LEU A 352 -27.76 3.11 -15.23
N GLY A 353 -27.07 1.99 -15.39
CA GLY A 353 -26.67 1.13 -14.28
C GLY A 353 -25.36 1.60 -13.63
N LEU A 354 -25.37 1.75 -12.31
CA LEU A 354 -24.19 2.03 -11.49
C LEU A 354 -23.95 0.84 -10.57
N THR A 355 -22.70 0.39 -10.46
CA THR A 355 -22.27 -0.62 -9.49
C THR A 355 -21.16 -0.03 -8.64
N ASN A 356 -21.37 0.04 -7.33
CA ASN A 356 -20.33 0.45 -6.40
C ASN A 356 -19.27 -0.66 -6.24
N PRO A 357 -18.04 -0.34 -5.80
CA PRO A 357 -16.99 -1.35 -5.58
C PRO A 357 -17.36 -2.48 -4.61
N ASP A 358 -18.34 -2.24 -3.73
CA ASP A 358 -18.91 -3.23 -2.80
C ASP A 358 -19.96 -4.16 -3.44
N GLY A 359 -20.25 -3.97 -4.73
CA GLY A 359 -21.22 -4.76 -5.50
C GLY A 359 -22.66 -4.25 -5.43
N ALA A 360 -22.94 -3.17 -4.68
CA ALA A 360 -24.28 -2.58 -4.65
C ALA A 360 -24.63 -1.98 -6.02
N LYS A 361 -25.84 -2.28 -6.51
CA LYS A 361 -26.31 -1.84 -7.83
C LYS A 361 -27.42 -0.81 -7.68
N ALA A 362 -27.38 0.23 -8.51
CA ALA A 362 -28.47 1.19 -8.67
C ALA A 362 -28.71 1.43 -10.16
N THR A 363 -29.97 1.62 -10.56
CA THR A 363 -30.32 2.00 -11.93
C THR A 363 -30.98 3.36 -11.93
N ILE A 364 -30.43 4.32 -12.66
CA ILE A 364 -30.95 5.68 -12.81
C ILE A 364 -31.72 5.79 -14.11
N LYS A 365 -32.96 6.28 -14.07
CA LYS A 365 -33.80 6.54 -15.24
C LYS A 365 -34.56 7.85 -15.08
N THR A 366 -35.08 8.38 -16.18
CA THR A 366 -36.11 9.42 -16.12
C THR A 366 -37.48 8.76 -16.02
N GLY A 367 -38.41 9.40 -15.30
CA GLY A 367 -39.77 8.92 -15.15
C GLY A 367 -40.71 10.01 -14.68
N LYS A 368 -42.01 9.75 -14.75
CA LYS A 368 -43.03 10.56 -14.08
C LYS A 368 -43.04 10.20 -12.61
N GLY A 369 -42.90 11.19 -11.75
CA GLY A 369 -43.02 11.02 -10.31
C GLY A 369 -43.87 12.11 -9.70
N ASP A 370 -43.67 12.34 -8.41
CA ASP A 370 -44.54 13.20 -7.61
C ASP A 370 -44.49 14.64 -8.11
N ALA A 371 -45.60 15.37 -7.98
CA ALA A 371 -45.67 16.78 -8.36
C ALA A 371 -44.69 17.65 -7.54
N HIS A 372 -44.30 18.80 -8.08
CA HIS A 372 -43.58 19.80 -7.30
C HIS A 372 -44.46 20.37 -6.18
N VAL A 373 -43.85 21.00 -5.16
CA VAL A 373 -44.60 21.53 -4.03
C VAL A 373 -45.62 22.58 -4.48
N GLY A 374 -46.90 22.35 -4.18
CA GLY A 374 -47.99 23.25 -4.58
C GLY A 374 -48.63 22.98 -5.94
N GLU A 375 -48.08 22.03 -6.71
CA GLU A 375 -48.61 21.63 -8.01
C GLU A 375 -49.32 20.27 -7.90
N THR A 376 -50.18 19.95 -8.87
CA THR A 376 -50.90 18.67 -8.91
C THR A 376 -50.41 17.72 -9.99
N ASP A 377 -49.75 18.25 -11.02
CA ASP A 377 -49.32 17.47 -12.17
C ASP A 377 -48.00 16.75 -11.87
N GLN A 378 -47.93 15.48 -12.25
CA GLN A 378 -46.71 14.68 -12.14
C GLN A 378 -45.55 15.37 -12.87
N ALA A 379 -44.40 15.43 -12.22
CA ALA A 379 -43.20 16.05 -12.78
C ALA A 379 -42.24 14.99 -13.34
N ASP A 380 -41.40 15.41 -14.28
CA ASP A 380 -40.27 14.60 -14.71
C ASP A 380 -39.23 14.54 -13.59
N ARG A 381 -38.84 13.31 -13.24
CA ARG A 381 -37.96 13.00 -12.12
C ARG A 381 -36.79 12.16 -12.58
N ILE A 382 -35.67 12.33 -11.89
CA ILE A 382 -34.65 11.30 -11.85
C ILE A 382 -35.12 10.27 -10.82
N VAL A 383 -35.39 9.07 -11.29
CA VAL A 383 -35.81 7.93 -10.49
C VAL A 383 -34.64 6.95 -10.43
N TYR A 384 -34.29 6.49 -9.24
CA TYR A 384 -33.33 5.41 -9.09
C TYR A 384 -33.95 4.21 -8.39
N THR A 385 -33.58 3.01 -8.82
CA THR A 385 -33.90 1.79 -8.11
C THR A 385 -32.75 1.47 -7.16
N ASN A 386 -33.04 1.39 -5.86
CA ASN A 386 -32.04 1.06 -4.86
C ASN A 386 -31.67 -0.44 -4.91
N ALA A 387 -30.67 -0.86 -4.12
CA ALA A 387 -30.21 -2.25 -4.09
C ALA A 387 -31.29 -3.26 -3.65
N ALA A 388 -32.34 -2.79 -2.96
CA ALA A 388 -33.50 -3.60 -2.56
C ALA A 388 -34.60 -3.67 -3.64
N GLY A 389 -34.39 -3.08 -4.82
CA GLY A 389 -35.36 -3.07 -5.91
C GLY A 389 -36.48 -2.04 -5.76
N THR A 390 -36.40 -1.13 -4.78
CA THR A 390 -37.40 -0.08 -4.57
C THR A 390 -37.06 1.15 -5.38
N GLU A 391 -38.05 1.74 -6.05
CA GLU A 391 -37.89 3.00 -6.77
C GLU A 391 -37.98 4.19 -5.81
N GLU A 392 -36.99 5.08 -5.90
CA GLU A 392 -36.90 6.32 -5.15
C GLU A 392 -36.66 7.48 -6.11
N GLN A 393 -37.13 8.68 -5.74
CA GLN A 393 -37.05 9.88 -6.57
C GLN A 393 -36.03 10.85 -5.97
N VAL A 394 -35.20 11.45 -6.82
CA VAL A 394 -34.28 12.51 -6.38
C VAL A 394 -35.05 13.82 -6.28
N ALA A 395 -35.01 14.47 -5.11
CA ALA A 395 -35.62 15.78 -4.91
C ALA A 395 -34.93 16.86 -5.76
N THR A 396 -35.73 17.78 -6.29
CA THR A 396 -35.33 18.94 -7.08
C THR A 396 -35.50 20.23 -6.29
N LEU A 397 -34.87 21.33 -6.72
CA LEU A 397 -35.07 22.65 -6.10
C LEU A 397 -36.50 23.20 -6.22
N LYS A 398 -37.35 22.57 -7.02
CA LYS A 398 -38.77 22.92 -7.17
C LYS A 398 -39.66 22.13 -6.20
N ASP A 399 -39.14 21.09 -5.57
CA ASP A 399 -39.82 20.38 -4.47
C ASP A 399 -39.68 21.19 -3.17
N GLY A 400 -40.33 20.79 -2.09
CA GLY A 400 -40.22 21.51 -0.82
C GLY A 400 -41.34 21.20 0.17
N LEU A 401 -41.70 22.19 0.99
CA LEU A 401 -42.68 22.04 2.07
C LEU A 401 -43.85 23.02 1.90
N GLN A 402 -45.04 22.58 2.32
CA GLN A 402 -46.24 23.41 2.43
C GLN A 402 -46.48 23.78 3.89
N PHE A 403 -46.70 25.07 4.15
CA PHE A 403 -46.96 25.59 5.50
C PHE A 403 -48.38 26.16 5.56
N GLY A 404 -49.25 25.55 6.38
CA GLY A 404 -50.58 26.07 6.66
C GLY A 404 -50.59 27.03 7.85
N GLY A 405 -51.55 27.96 7.86
CA GLY A 405 -51.86 28.81 9.01
C GLY A 405 -53.34 28.71 9.40
N ASP A 406 -53.77 29.53 10.36
CA ASP A 406 -55.17 29.53 10.85
C ASP A 406 -56.22 29.92 9.80
N ASN A 407 -55.78 30.44 8.64
CA ASN A 407 -56.62 30.82 7.50
C ASN A 407 -56.74 29.71 6.44
N ASN A 408 -56.89 28.45 6.87
CA ASN A 408 -57.15 27.29 6.03
C ASN A 408 -58.33 27.56 5.05
N PRO A 409 -58.24 27.25 3.74
CA PRO A 409 -57.29 26.35 3.08
C PRO A 409 -56.01 26.99 2.51
N LYS A 410 -55.65 28.22 2.90
CA LYS A 410 -54.45 28.86 2.35
C LYS A 410 -53.17 28.20 2.87
N VAL A 411 -52.25 27.90 1.95
CA VAL A 411 -50.93 27.35 2.24
C VAL A 411 -49.84 28.21 1.61
N ILE A 412 -48.66 28.23 2.25
CA ILE A 412 -47.45 28.82 1.70
C ILE A 412 -46.58 27.66 1.18
N ASN A 413 -46.41 27.60 -0.14
CA ASN A 413 -45.48 26.68 -0.77
C ASN A 413 -44.07 27.28 -0.73
N LYS A 414 -43.10 26.55 -0.16
CA LYS A 414 -41.69 26.93 -0.21
C LYS A 414 -40.91 25.82 -0.86
N THR A 415 -40.31 26.14 -2.00
CA THR A 415 -39.41 25.20 -2.66
C THR A 415 -38.10 25.09 -1.89
N LEU A 416 -37.34 24.00 -2.09
CA LEU A 416 -36.05 23.78 -1.48
C LEU A 416 -35.09 24.94 -1.82
N ASN A 417 -34.20 25.28 -0.89
CA ASN A 417 -33.31 26.44 -0.96
C ASN A 417 -34.01 27.83 -0.93
N GLN A 418 -35.32 27.89 -0.62
CA GLN A 418 -35.98 29.16 -0.31
C GLN A 418 -36.03 29.45 1.20
N LYS A 419 -35.96 30.73 1.53
CA LYS A 419 -36.23 31.22 2.88
C LYS A 419 -37.74 31.25 3.14
N LEU A 420 -38.19 30.56 4.18
CA LEU A 420 -39.49 30.81 4.80
C LEU A 420 -39.31 31.93 5.82
N GLU A 421 -40.15 32.97 5.74
CA GLU A 421 -40.23 34.00 6.76
C GLU A 421 -41.50 33.77 7.57
N VAL A 422 -41.33 33.53 8.86
CA VAL A 422 -42.44 33.47 9.83
C VAL A 422 -42.34 34.75 10.63
N VAL A 423 -43.19 35.73 10.30
CA VAL A 423 -43.15 37.08 10.88
C VAL A 423 -44.33 37.30 11.82
N GLY A 424 -44.04 37.83 13.01
CA GLY A 424 -45.06 38.29 13.97
C GLY A 424 -45.36 39.80 13.88
N GLY A 425 -44.57 40.55 13.08
CA GLY A 425 -44.85 41.96 12.73
C GLY A 425 -44.24 43.05 13.64
N ALA A 426 -43.38 42.71 14.61
CA ALA A 426 -42.74 43.65 15.53
C ALA A 426 -41.23 43.90 15.27
N ASP A 427 -40.68 45.01 15.79
CA ASP A 427 -39.26 45.39 15.68
C ASP A 427 -38.34 44.39 16.43
N ALA A 428 -37.45 43.71 15.68
CA ALA A 428 -36.54 42.66 16.17
C ALA A 428 -35.69 43.05 17.40
N ALA A 429 -35.28 44.32 17.51
CA ALA A 429 -34.42 44.80 18.60
C ALA A 429 -35.21 45.12 19.88
N LYS A 430 -36.53 45.27 19.75
CA LYS A 430 -37.46 45.61 20.82
C LYS A 430 -38.53 44.55 20.97
N LEU A 431 -38.22 43.31 20.57
CA LEU A 431 -39.18 42.22 20.62
C LEU A 431 -39.54 41.92 22.04
N SER A 432 -40.63 42.57 22.32
CA SER A 432 -41.76 41.95 22.83
C SER A 432 -42.84 42.80 22.15
N ASP A 433 -43.63 42.12 21.39
CA ASP A 433 -44.32 42.49 20.17
C ASP A 433 -45.32 43.68 20.17
N ASN A 434 -45.61 44.24 19.00
CA ASN A 434 -46.96 44.05 18.42
C ASN A 434 -47.41 42.59 18.34
N ASN A 435 -48.46 42.24 19.09
CA ASN A 435 -48.42 41.30 20.24
C ASN A 435 -47.96 39.83 20.02
N ILE A 436 -47.26 39.43 18.93
CA ILE A 436 -46.44 38.18 18.84
C ILE A 436 -45.09 38.37 18.08
N GLY A 437 -44.00 37.77 18.58
CA GLY A 437 -42.63 37.88 18.04
C GLY A 437 -42.02 36.50 17.81
N VAL A 438 -41.23 36.35 16.73
CA VAL A 438 -40.63 35.06 16.34
C VAL A 438 -39.11 35.20 16.26
N ASN A 439 -38.39 34.57 17.20
CA ASN A 439 -36.94 34.66 17.34
C ASN A 439 -36.24 33.32 17.09
N THR A 440 -35.15 33.35 16.34
CA THR A 440 -34.30 32.16 16.15
C THR A 440 -33.25 32.10 17.25
N LYS A 441 -33.23 31.01 18.02
CA LYS A 441 -32.19 30.72 19.02
C LYS A 441 -31.98 29.21 19.13
N ASP A 442 -30.72 28.77 19.19
CA ASP A 442 -30.35 27.36 19.36
C ASP A 442 -31.02 26.40 18.34
N GLY A 443 -31.17 26.84 17.09
CA GLY A 443 -31.80 26.06 16.02
C GLY A 443 -33.33 25.95 16.11
N LYS A 444 -34.00 26.72 16.98
CA LYS A 444 -35.46 26.74 17.15
C LYS A 444 -36.03 28.12 16.84
N LEU A 445 -37.27 28.15 16.35
CA LEU A 445 -38.09 29.36 16.29
C LEU A 445 -38.88 29.47 17.60
N HIS A 446 -38.54 30.45 18.43
CA HIS A 446 -39.27 30.79 19.64
C HIS A 446 -40.37 31.79 19.30
N VAL A 447 -41.62 31.40 19.51
CA VAL A 447 -42.79 32.29 19.43
C VAL A 447 -43.01 32.87 20.82
N GLN A 448 -42.94 34.19 20.95
CA GLN A 448 -42.91 34.89 22.22
C GLN A 448 -43.95 36.02 22.23
N LEU A 449 -44.44 36.32 23.43
CA LEU A 449 -45.28 37.48 23.68
C LEU A 449 -44.44 38.70 24.07
N SER A 450 -45.08 39.84 23.94
CA SER A 450 -44.59 41.10 24.40
C SER A 450 -44.49 41.24 25.93
N LYS A 451 -43.40 41.83 26.42
CA LYS A 451 -43.18 42.53 27.68
C LYS A 451 -44.03 43.81 27.72
N GLU A 452 -44.24 44.48 26.58
CA GLU A 452 -45.10 45.66 26.42
C GLU A 452 -46.21 45.43 25.36
N LEU A 453 -47.39 44.99 25.79
CA LEU A 453 -48.52 44.76 24.90
C LEU A 453 -49.17 46.08 24.49
N ASN A 454 -48.88 46.58 23.29
CA ASN A 454 -49.42 47.83 22.75
C ASN A 454 -50.56 47.59 21.75
N ASP A 455 -51.38 48.62 21.49
CA ASP A 455 -52.47 48.65 20.48
C ASP A 455 -53.55 47.56 20.60
N LEU A 456 -53.77 47.03 21.79
CA LEU A 456 -54.88 46.12 22.07
C LEU A 456 -56.21 46.86 22.20
N THR A 457 -57.27 46.34 21.57
CA THR A 457 -58.64 46.86 21.77
C THR A 457 -59.16 46.57 23.19
N SER A 458 -58.90 45.36 23.70
CA SER A 458 -59.23 44.97 25.08
C SER A 458 -58.48 43.69 25.49
N ALA A 459 -58.30 43.49 26.79
CA ALA A 459 -57.92 42.21 27.40
C ALA A 459 -59.01 41.75 28.38
N GLN A 460 -59.39 40.47 28.34
CA GLN A 460 -60.39 39.89 29.23
C GLN A 460 -59.81 38.76 30.07
N PHE A 461 -60.10 38.78 31.37
CA PHE A 461 -59.78 37.74 32.33
C PHE A 461 -61.08 37.22 32.94
N LYS A 462 -61.39 35.92 32.77
CA LYS A 462 -62.67 35.32 33.18
C LYS A 462 -62.47 34.22 34.21
N ASN A 463 -63.33 34.16 35.21
CA ASN A 463 -63.43 33.06 36.16
C ASN A 463 -64.90 32.83 36.55
N GLY A 464 -65.56 31.86 35.92
CA GLY A 464 -67.01 31.65 36.08
C GLY A 464 -67.82 32.88 35.62
N ASN A 465 -68.68 33.40 36.48
CA ASN A 465 -69.48 34.62 36.22
C ASN A 465 -68.67 35.92 36.40
N ALA A 466 -67.46 35.84 36.95
CA ALA A 466 -66.62 37.01 37.15
C ALA A 466 -65.81 37.33 35.87
N VAL A 467 -65.90 38.57 35.38
CA VAL A 467 -65.18 39.05 34.19
C VAL A 467 -64.50 40.37 34.48
N SER A 468 -63.19 40.43 34.31
CA SER A 468 -62.40 41.67 34.31
C SER A 468 -62.00 42.03 32.88
N THR A 469 -62.37 43.22 32.44
CA THR A 469 -62.04 43.74 31.11
C THR A 469 -61.21 45.00 31.23
N ILE A 470 -60.06 45.03 30.56
CA ILE A 470 -59.20 46.21 30.46
C ILE A 470 -59.28 46.70 29.01
N ASN A 471 -59.65 47.97 28.80
CA ASN A 471 -59.72 48.59 27.48
C ASN A 471 -59.43 50.10 27.55
N GLY A 472 -59.53 50.80 26.41
CA GLY A 472 -59.29 52.24 26.35
C GLY A 472 -60.22 53.13 27.19
N ALA A 473 -61.34 52.60 27.70
CA ALA A 473 -62.26 53.31 28.60
C ALA A 473 -61.92 53.11 30.09
N GLY A 474 -61.06 52.14 30.45
CA GLY A 474 -60.69 51.82 31.82
C GLY A 474 -60.77 50.33 32.13
N THR A 475 -60.98 49.99 33.40
CA THR A 475 -61.16 48.62 33.89
C THR A 475 -62.59 48.40 34.35
N THR A 476 -63.23 47.34 33.85
CA THR A 476 -64.56 46.91 34.27
C THR A 476 -64.47 45.53 34.92
N VAL A 477 -65.03 45.38 36.12
CA VAL A 477 -65.14 44.11 36.84
C VAL A 477 -66.62 43.81 37.08
N THR A 478 -67.11 42.70 36.54
CA THR A 478 -68.47 42.21 36.76
C THR A 478 -68.41 40.89 37.51
N ASP A 479 -69.23 40.72 38.55
CA ASP A 479 -69.45 39.46 39.26
C ASP A 479 -70.96 39.27 39.52
N GLY A 480 -71.57 38.34 38.76
CA GLY A 480 -73.01 38.13 38.78
C GLY A 480 -73.77 39.39 38.33
N ALA A 481 -74.63 39.91 39.21
CA ALA A 481 -75.41 41.13 38.94
C ALA A 481 -74.65 42.43 39.30
N ASN A 482 -73.48 42.34 39.96
CA ASN A 482 -72.73 43.50 40.40
C ASN A 482 -71.67 43.91 39.36
N THR A 483 -71.55 45.19 39.04
CA THR A 483 -70.54 45.71 38.11
C THR A 483 -69.83 46.92 38.71
N THR A 484 -68.50 46.89 38.74
CA THR A 484 -67.65 48.01 39.13
C THR A 484 -66.85 48.50 37.93
N GLN A 485 -66.82 49.80 37.69
CA GLN A 485 -66.01 50.43 36.65
C GLN A 485 -65.03 51.41 37.29
N TYR A 486 -63.78 51.36 36.87
CA TYR A 486 -62.72 52.28 37.27
C TYR A 486 -62.04 52.84 36.02
N GLY A 487 -61.95 54.17 35.91
CA GLY A 487 -61.34 54.81 34.75
C GLY A 487 -61.07 56.31 34.96
N PRO A 488 -60.85 57.07 33.88
CA PRO A 488 -60.51 58.50 33.96
C PRO A 488 -61.55 59.36 34.68
N LYS A 489 -62.79 58.87 34.81
CA LYS A 489 -63.93 59.56 35.45
C LYS A 489 -64.18 59.14 36.91
N GLY A 490 -63.32 58.31 37.51
CA GLY A 490 -63.47 57.83 38.89
C GLY A 490 -63.95 56.36 38.98
N MET A 491 -64.57 56.01 40.11
CA MET A 491 -65.10 54.68 40.39
C MET A 491 -66.63 54.70 40.44
N THR A 492 -67.29 53.76 39.74
CA THR A 492 -68.73 53.52 39.85
C THR A 492 -69.03 52.06 40.15
N ILE A 493 -70.03 51.81 40.99
CA ILE A 493 -70.55 50.47 41.32
C ILE A 493 -72.04 50.45 40.98
N ASN A 494 -72.45 49.43 40.23
CA ASN A 494 -73.80 49.20 39.70
C ASN A 494 -74.35 50.44 38.97
N PRO A 495 -73.70 50.86 37.86
CA PRO A 495 -74.09 52.07 37.14
C PRO A 495 -75.57 52.05 36.72
N GLY A 496 -76.26 53.18 36.91
CA GLY A 496 -77.71 53.29 36.72
C GLY A 496 -78.48 53.53 38.03
N ALA A 497 -79.56 52.76 38.27
CA ALA A 497 -80.42 52.96 39.45
C ALA A 497 -79.74 52.44 40.73
N ASN A 498 -79.51 53.33 41.72
CA ASN A 498 -78.74 53.10 42.96
C ASN A 498 -77.21 53.04 42.76
N GLU A 499 -76.67 53.77 41.78
CA GLU A 499 -75.23 53.92 41.55
C GLU A 499 -74.51 54.45 42.80
N ILE A 500 -73.44 53.76 43.20
CA ILE A 500 -72.46 54.28 44.16
C ILE A 500 -71.29 54.79 43.34
N SER A 501 -70.90 56.05 43.51
CA SER A 501 -69.81 56.65 42.76
C SER A 501 -68.89 57.51 43.62
N LEU A 502 -67.60 57.46 43.31
CA LEU A 502 -66.59 58.37 43.83
C LEU A 502 -65.88 59.00 42.62
N THR A 503 -66.25 60.24 42.32
CA THR A 503 -65.75 61.01 41.18
C THR A 503 -65.10 62.30 41.66
N ASP A 504 -64.71 63.17 40.72
CA ASP A 504 -64.29 64.55 40.98
C ASP A 504 -65.39 65.42 41.59
N GLU A 505 -66.65 65.00 41.50
CA GLU A 505 -67.82 65.64 42.13
C GLU A 505 -68.08 65.17 43.58
N GLY A 506 -67.32 64.19 44.08
CA GLY A 506 -67.42 63.67 45.45
C GLY A 506 -68.04 62.27 45.55
N LEU A 507 -68.49 61.90 46.76
CA LEU A 507 -69.09 60.60 47.05
C LEU A 507 -70.62 60.65 46.90
N ASN A 508 -71.16 59.84 46.00
CA ASN A 508 -72.57 59.48 45.98
C ASN A 508 -72.72 58.04 46.51
N ASN A 509 -73.42 57.88 47.63
CA ASN A 509 -73.64 56.56 48.23
C ASN A 509 -74.88 55.83 47.68
N GLY A 510 -75.45 56.26 46.55
CA GLY A 510 -76.56 55.59 45.87
C GLY A 510 -77.82 55.46 46.74
N GLY A 511 -78.08 56.47 47.58
CA GLY A 511 -79.18 56.46 48.55
C GLY A 511 -79.01 55.48 49.72
N LYS A 512 -77.84 54.85 49.87
CA LYS A 512 -77.53 53.96 51.00
C LYS A 512 -77.01 54.75 52.19
N VAL A 513 -77.05 54.13 53.37
CA VAL A 513 -76.44 54.67 54.59
C VAL A 513 -74.91 54.50 54.53
N ILE A 514 -74.16 55.55 54.86
CA ILE A 514 -72.72 55.44 55.15
C ILE A 514 -72.59 55.11 56.64
N SER A 515 -72.25 53.87 56.96
CA SER A 515 -72.01 53.41 58.33
C SER A 515 -70.52 53.46 58.68
N ASN A 516 -70.18 53.37 59.97
CA ASN A 516 -68.81 53.44 60.49
C ASN A 516 -68.07 54.77 60.26
N VAL A 517 -68.79 55.88 60.16
CA VAL A 517 -68.19 57.22 60.22
C VAL A 517 -67.79 57.50 61.67
N ALA A 518 -66.50 57.74 61.94
CA ALA A 518 -66.00 58.04 63.28
C ALA A 518 -66.60 59.36 63.82
N SER A 519 -66.75 59.47 65.15
CA SER A 519 -67.26 60.69 65.80
C SER A 519 -66.12 61.70 65.95
N GLY A 520 -66.34 62.94 65.51
CA GLY A 520 -65.48 64.10 65.79
C GLY A 520 -64.33 64.42 64.80
N GLY A 521 -63.64 65.53 65.09
CA GLY A 521 -62.44 66.06 64.45
C GLY A 521 -62.40 67.60 64.46
N ASP A 522 -61.24 68.20 64.17
CA ASP A 522 -60.98 69.63 64.42
C ASP A 522 -61.03 70.52 63.16
N VAL A 523 -61.57 70.01 62.05
CA VAL A 523 -61.69 70.73 60.77
C VAL A 523 -63.12 70.69 60.24
N ASP A 524 -63.59 71.82 59.71
CA ASP A 524 -64.98 72.03 59.26
C ASP A 524 -65.43 71.08 58.13
N THR A 525 -64.49 70.42 57.47
CA THR A 525 -64.74 69.54 56.32
C THR A 525 -64.95 68.07 56.70
N ASN A 526 -64.96 67.72 57.98
CA ASN A 526 -65.20 66.35 58.42
C ASN A 526 -66.69 65.97 58.33
N ALA A 527 -66.97 64.73 57.92
CA ALA A 527 -68.34 64.20 57.93
C ALA A 527 -68.80 63.93 59.36
N ALA A 528 -69.91 64.55 59.78
CA ALA A 528 -70.53 64.28 61.06
C ALA A 528 -71.33 62.96 61.02
N ASN A 529 -71.22 62.13 62.06
CA ASN A 529 -72.07 60.96 62.21
C ASN A 529 -73.33 61.27 63.04
N ILE A 530 -74.28 60.33 63.12
CA ILE A 530 -75.53 60.54 63.91
C ILE A 530 -75.27 60.77 65.40
N GLY A 531 -74.15 60.27 65.94
CA GLY A 531 -73.71 60.52 67.30
C GLY A 531 -73.27 61.97 67.53
N ASP A 532 -72.61 62.59 66.54
CA ASP A 532 -72.21 64.01 66.58
C ASP A 532 -73.44 64.92 66.52
N VAL A 533 -74.40 64.64 65.62
CA VAL A 533 -75.67 65.40 65.53
C VAL A 533 -76.49 65.28 66.82
N LYS A 534 -76.58 64.08 67.42
CA LYS A 534 -77.27 63.85 68.69
C LYS A 534 -76.63 64.56 69.89
N LYS A 535 -75.33 64.89 69.83
CA LYS A 535 -74.63 65.66 70.87
C LYS A 535 -74.81 67.17 70.70
N ALA A 536 -75.14 67.64 69.49
CA ALA A 536 -75.32 69.06 69.18
C ALA A 536 -76.76 69.57 69.41
N ALA A 537 -77.75 68.66 69.48
CA ALA A 537 -79.15 68.93 69.86
C ALA A 537 -79.35 68.74 71.38
#